data_AF-A0A1F3IMH0-F1
#
_entry.id   AF-A0A1F3IMH0-F1
#
_cell.length_a   1.000
_cell.length_b   1.000
_cell.length_c   1.000
_cell.angle_alpha   90.00
_cell.angle_beta   90.00
_cell.angle_gamma   90.00
#
_symmetry.space_group_name_H-M   'P 1'
#
loop_
_entity.id
_entity.type
_entity.pdbx_description
1 polymer ?
#
loop_
_entity_poly.entity_id
_entity_poly.type
_entity_poly.pdbx_seq_one_letter_code
_entity_poly.pdbx_strand_id
1 'polypeptide(L)'
;MRRRVNIWSDFDWVTVGVYFLLVLIGWINIYAAVFNEDHQSIFDFSQRYGKQLVWISAALVIIILVFSLDVNVYSFFAYVVYGLMIFLLLAVLIFGREVHGARSWFEMGGVRLQPSEFAKIATALALARYLSSYNVQINTFKSYWRIALIVLLPSLLILLQNDTGSALVYFAFIFVLYREGLSESILLFGFFIIVLFVLALVLEKIILIFLSIFVALIIFWILNKKLKNFIIALLIFTFSVLILYALNYFLNLDLPTYYIELIALGISSITYAYLAFKNKIKHVILLLMFLYGAIIFTFSVDYFFHNFLEPHQQKRINTLLGLESDPLGIGYNVNQSKIAIGSGGFAGKGFLRGTQTKFDFVPEQSTDFIFCTIGEEWGFIGTSAIVSLFLVLLFRLIIIAERQKSTFSRVYAYGVLSILFFHITINIGMTIGLMPVIGIPLPFFSYGGSSLWSFTVLLFILLRLDASRFELLR
;
A
#
# COMPACT_ATOMS: atom_id res chain seq x y z
N MET A 1 -14.79 -43.09 -10.25
CA MET A 1 -13.91 -42.74 -11.39
C MET A 1 -13.10 -41.48 -11.07
N ARG A 2 -11.77 -41.56 -11.02
CA ARG A 2 -10.88 -40.37 -11.01
C ARG A 2 -10.94 -39.74 -12.40
N ARG A 3 -11.73 -38.68 -12.60
CA ARG A 3 -11.62 -37.86 -13.82
C ARG A 3 -10.21 -37.27 -13.77
N ARG A 4 -9.31 -37.68 -14.68
CA ARG A 4 -8.02 -37.01 -14.87
C ARG A 4 -8.34 -35.58 -15.28
N VAL A 5 -8.22 -34.63 -14.36
CA VAL A 5 -8.32 -33.22 -14.71
C VAL A 5 -7.07 -32.91 -15.51
N ASN A 6 -7.24 -32.52 -16.77
CA ASN A 6 -6.11 -32.13 -17.59
C ASN A 6 -5.74 -30.70 -17.19
N ILE A 7 -4.70 -30.56 -16.36
CA ILE A 7 -4.23 -29.27 -15.83
C ILE A 7 -4.05 -28.24 -16.96
N TRP A 8 -3.66 -28.71 -18.15
CA TRP A 8 -3.41 -27.89 -19.33
C TRP A 8 -4.67 -27.33 -20.02
N SER A 9 -5.83 -27.98 -19.90
CA SER A 9 -7.07 -27.50 -20.54
C SER A 9 -7.74 -26.38 -19.75
N ASP A 10 -7.52 -26.36 -18.43
CA ASP A 10 -8.11 -25.42 -17.49
C ASP A 10 -7.18 -24.23 -17.18
N PHE A 11 -6.06 -24.14 -17.89
CA PHE A 11 -5.00 -23.17 -17.64
C PHE A 11 -5.31 -21.78 -18.23
N ASP A 12 -5.07 -20.73 -17.44
CA ASP A 12 -5.33 -19.35 -17.86
C ASP A 12 -4.20 -18.78 -18.73
N TRP A 13 -4.18 -19.18 -20.00
CA TRP A 13 -3.18 -18.75 -20.97
C TRP A 13 -3.15 -17.24 -21.19
N VAL A 14 -4.27 -16.54 -21.00
CA VAL A 14 -4.34 -15.09 -21.16
C VAL A 14 -3.49 -14.40 -20.10
N THR A 15 -3.64 -14.78 -18.83
CA THR A 15 -2.85 -14.21 -17.74
C THR A 15 -1.35 -14.50 -17.91
N VAL A 16 -1.00 -15.69 -18.39
CA VAL A 16 0.39 -16.05 -18.71
C VAL A 16 0.95 -15.23 -19.87
N GLY A 17 0.17 -15.03 -20.94
CA GLY A 17 0.56 -14.17 -22.05
C GLY A 17 0.79 -12.72 -21.62
N VAL A 18 -0.09 -12.18 -20.78
CA VAL A 18 0.07 -10.84 -20.20
C VAL A 18 1.32 -10.74 -19.31
N TYR A 19 1.60 -11.75 -18.49
CA TYR A 19 2.84 -11.82 -17.70
C TYR A 19 4.08 -11.76 -18.58
N PHE A 20 4.18 -12.62 -19.61
CA PHE A 20 5.34 -12.63 -20.50
C PHE A 20 5.49 -11.34 -21.29
N LEU A 21 4.37 -10.75 -21.71
CA LEU A 21 4.38 -9.45 -22.39
C LEU A 21 4.91 -8.35 -21.46
N LEU A 22 4.46 -8.29 -20.20
CA LEU A 22 4.96 -7.32 -19.22
C LEU A 22 6.45 -7.50 -18.94
N VAL A 23 6.92 -8.74 -18.76
CA VAL A 23 8.35 -9.05 -18.54
C VAL A 23 9.19 -8.65 -19.74
N LEU A 24 8.73 -8.93 -20.96
CA LEU A 24 9.44 -8.59 -22.19
C LEU A 24 9.54 -7.06 -22.36
N ILE A 25 8.41 -6.34 -22.22
CA ILE A 25 8.41 -4.88 -22.33
C ILE A 25 9.25 -4.26 -21.22
N GLY A 26 9.15 -4.78 -19.99
CA GLY A 26 9.98 -4.35 -18.86
C GLY A 26 11.47 -4.51 -19.14
N TRP A 27 11.87 -5.65 -19.70
CA TRP A 27 13.27 -5.88 -20.08
C TRP A 27 13.77 -4.90 -21.15
N ILE A 28 12.97 -4.65 -22.20
CA ILE A 28 13.28 -3.65 -23.23
C ILE A 28 13.38 -2.24 -22.62
N ASN A 29 12.51 -1.90 -21.68
CA ASN A 29 12.53 -0.60 -21.03
C ASN A 29 13.71 -0.43 -20.07
N ILE A 30 14.14 -1.49 -19.37
CA ILE A 30 15.39 -1.46 -18.57
C ILE A 30 16.60 -1.23 -19.46
N TYR A 31 16.63 -1.83 -20.65
CA TYR A 31 17.67 -1.57 -21.64
C TYR A 31 17.67 -0.10 -22.08
N ALA A 32 16.49 0.47 -22.38
CA ALA A 32 16.38 1.88 -22.74
C ALA A 32 16.80 2.83 -21.60
N ALA A 33 16.38 2.54 -20.37
CA ALA A 33 16.66 3.36 -19.20
C ALA A 33 18.15 3.40 -18.81
N VAL A 34 18.94 2.38 -19.16
CA VAL A 34 20.37 2.28 -18.81
C VAL A 34 21.23 2.15 -20.07
N PHE A 35 20.74 2.67 -21.20
CA PHE A 35 21.45 2.56 -22.47
C PHE A 35 22.74 3.39 -22.45
N ASN A 36 23.85 2.75 -22.81
CA ASN A 36 25.15 3.40 -22.96
C ASN A 36 25.72 3.06 -24.34
N GLU A 37 26.27 4.06 -25.03
CA GLU A 37 26.85 3.93 -26.38
C GLU A 37 28.08 2.99 -26.41
N ASP A 38 28.77 2.83 -25.27
CA ASP A 38 29.89 1.89 -25.11
C ASP A 38 29.43 0.43 -24.92
N HIS A 39 28.19 0.22 -24.47
CA HIS A 39 27.60 -1.09 -24.15
C HIS A 39 26.27 -1.28 -24.90
N GLN A 40 26.34 -1.40 -26.22
CA GLN A 40 25.16 -1.45 -27.10
C GLN A 40 24.46 -2.81 -27.14
N SER A 41 25.11 -3.89 -26.72
CA SER A 41 24.50 -5.22 -26.77
C SER A 41 23.57 -5.42 -25.58
N ILE A 42 22.27 -5.66 -25.84
CA ILE A 42 21.30 -6.03 -24.80
C ILE A 42 21.65 -7.34 -24.05
N PHE A 43 22.64 -8.10 -24.54
CA PHE A 43 23.14 -9.32 -23.91
C PHE A 43 24.38 -9.11 -23.03
N ASP A 44 24.74 -7.86 -22.74
CA ASP A 44 25.86 -7.56 -21.84
C ASP A 44 25.50 -7.81 -20.35
N PHE A 45 26.07 -8.88 -19.79
CA PHE A 45 25.85 -9.30 -18.40
C PHE A 45 26.52 -8.40 -17.34
N SER A 46 27.37 -7.46 -17.75
CA SER A 46 27.90 -6.45 -16.82
C SER A 46 26.82 -5.44 -16.42
N GLN A 47 25.89 -5.16 -17.33
CA GLN A 47 24.85 -4.15 -17.20
C GLN A 47 23.56 -4.70 -16.55
N ARG A 48 22.70 -3.78 -16.10
CA ARG A 48 21.43 -4.12 -15.42
C ARG A 48 20.50 -4.95 -16.31
N TYR A 49 20.39 -4.63 -17.60
CA TYR A 49 19.54 -5.37 -18.54
C TYR A 49 20.03 -6.82 -18.79
N GLY A 50 21.34 -7.08 -18.82
CA GLY A 50 21.87 -8.44 -18.97
C GLY A 50 21.71 -9.26 -17.70
N LYS A 51 21.91 -8.65 -16.52
CA LYS A 51 21.57 -9.26 -15.24
C LYS A 51 20.08 -9.60 -15.14
N GLN A 52 19.21 -8.73 -15.64
CA GLN A 52 17.77 -8.97 -15.70
C GLN A 52 17.43 -10.21 -16.54
N LEU A 53 18.11 -10.43 -17.67
CA LEU A 53 17.90 -11.63 -18.49
C LEU A 53 18.21 -12.93 -17.73
N VAL A 54 19.24 -12.93 -16.88
CA VAL A 54 19.54 -14.05 -15.97
C VAL A 54 18.39 -14.26 -14.98
N TRP A 55 17.86 -13.18 -14.41
CA TRP A 55 16.72 -13.26 -13.49
C TRP A 55 15.45 -13.78 -14.17
N ILE A 56 15.17 -13.37 -15.40
CA ILE A 56 14.05 -13.86 -16.23
C ILE A 56 14.22 -15.35 -16.52
N SER A 57 15.43 -15.78 -16.88
CA SER A 57 15.73 -17.19 -17.14
C SER A 57 15.51 -18.05 -15.90
N ALA A 58 15.95 -17.58 -14.73
CA ALA A 58 15.68 -18.24 -13.46
C ALA A 58 14.18 -18.24 -13.08
N ALA A 59 13.44 -17.18 -13.43
CA ALA A 59 11.99 -17.11 -13.22
C ALA A 59 11.25 -18.21 -14.00
N LEU A 60 11.70 -18.55 -15.23
CA LEU A 60 11.15 -19.68 -15.99
C LEU A 60 11.34 -21.01 -15.25
N VAL A 61 12.51 -21.24 -14.65
CA VAL A 61 12.76 -22.44 -13.84
C VAL A 61 11.85 -22.45 -12.61
N ILE A 62 11.67 -21.30 -11.94
CA ILE A 62 10.76 -21.17 -10.81
C ILE A 62 9.31 -21.50 -11.21
N ILE A 63 8.85 -21.07 -12.38
CA ILE A 63 7.51 -21.41 -12.90
C ILE A 63 7.36 -22.93 -13.02
N ILE A 64 8.36 -23.63 -13.58
CA ILE A 64 8.34 -25.09 -13.70
C ILE A 64 8.29 -25.75 -12.31
N LEU A 65 9.09 -25.26 -11.35
CA LEU A 65 9.09 -25.78 -9.98
C LEU A 65 7.74 -25.59 -9.29
N VAL A 66 7.13 -24.40 -9.41
CA VAL A 66 5.80 -24.11 -8.86
C VAL A 66 4.76 -25.08 -9.47
N PHE A 67 4.80 -25.32 -10.78
CA PHE A 67 3.85 -26.24 -11.42
C PHE A 67 4.08 -27.70 -11.10
N SER A 68 5.31 -28.07 -10.72
CA SER A 68 5.68 -29.43 -10.34
C SER A 68 5.16 -29.81 -8.95
N LEU A 69 4.76 -28.83 -8.12
CA LEU A 69 4.22 -29.08 -6.79
C LEU A 69 2.72 -29.39 -6.82
N ASP A 70 2.30 -30.29 -5.93
CA ASP A 70 0.88 -30.55 -5.67
C ASP A 70 0.22 -29.37 -4.95
N VAL A 71 -1.02 -29.04 -5.33
CA VAL A 71 -1.73 -27.88 -4.76
C VAL A 71 -1.90 -27.93 -3.24
N ASN A 72 -2.00 -29.14 -2.68
CA ASN A 72 -2.13 -29.33 -1.24
C ASN A 72 -0.88 -28.88 -0.47
N VAL A 73 0.30 -28.90 -1.10
CA VAL A 73 1.58 -28.45 -0.51
C VAL A 73 1.46 -26.99 -0.05
N TYR A 74 0.86 -26.12 -0.85
CA TYR A 74 0.73 -24.70 -0.51
C TYR A 74 -0.11 -24.48 0.75
N SER A 75 -1.23 -25.18 0.88
CA SER A 75 -2.10 -25.07 2.05
C SER A 75 -1.51 -25.73 3.29
N PHE A 76 -0.84 -26.88 3.12
CA PHE A 76 -0.24 -27.64 4.21
C PHE A 76 0.98 -26.92 4.80
N PHE A 77 1.88 -26.43 3.95
CA PHE A 77 3.10 -25.75 4.39
C PHE A 77 2.92 -24.25 4.60
N ALA A 78 1.73 -23.67 4.45
CA ALA A 78 1.49 -22.23 4.57
C ALA A 78 2.10 -21.61 5.85
N TYR A 79 1.84 -22.21 7.02
CA TYR A 79 2.40 -21.72 8.29
C TYR A 79 3.89 -21.99 8.46
N VAL A 80 4.41 -23.06 7.85
CA VAL A 80 5.85 -23.37 7.85
C VAL A 80 6.61 -22.33 7.03
N VAL A 81 6.12 -22.02 5.82
CA VAL A 81 6.67 -20.98 4.95
C VAL A 81 6.58 -19.61 5.62
N TYR A 82 5.48 -19.30 6.30
CA TYR A 82 5.35 -18.09 7.10
C TYR A 82 6.37 -18.01 8.24
N GLY A 83 6.49 -19.05 9.06
CA GLY A 83 7.49 -19.09 10.14
C GLY A 83 8.93 -18.95 9.62
N LEU A 84 9.25 -19.61 8.50
CA LEU A 84 10.53 -19.47 7.81
C LEU A 84 10.79 -18.01 7.38
N MET A 85 9.81 -17.34 6.77
CA MET A 85 9.96 -15.95 6.34
C MET A 85 10.10 -14.99 7.52
N ILE A 86 9.35 -15.20 8.61
CA ILE A 86 9.52 -14.43 9.85
C ILE A 86 10.94 -14.62 10.40
N PHE A 87 11.45 -15.85 10.41
CA PHE A 87 12.83 -16.12 10.80
C PHE A 87 13.84 -15.40 9.90
N LEU A 88 13.65 -15.41 8.58
CA LEU A 88 14.54 -14.68 7.66
C LEU A 88 14.47 -13.16 7.83
N LEU A 89 13.29 -12.59 8.14
CA LEU A 89 13.14 -11.18 8.47
C LEU A 89 13.84 -10.79 9.77
N LEU A 90 13.88 -11.70 10.76
CA LEU A 90 14.67 -11.52 11.96
C LEU A 90 16.17 -11.67 11.68
N ALA A 91 16.55 -12.66 10.87
CA ALA A 91 17.94 -12.91 10.53
C ALA A 91 18.55 -11.76 9.73
N VAL A 92 17.80 -11.11 8.83
CA VAL A 92 18.34 -10.00 8.03
C VAL A 92 18.60 -8.74 8.86
N LEU A 93 17.92 -8.56 10.00
CA LEU A 93 18.25 -7.47 10.94
C LEU A 93 19.64 -7.61 11.56
N ILE A 94 20.13 -8.86 11.70
CA ILE A 94 21.41 -9.17 12.35
C ILE A 94 22.52 -9.36 11.31
N PHE A 95 22.23 -10.08 10.22
CA PHE A 95 23.20 -10.52 9.23
C PHE A 95 23.04 -9.84 7.85
N GLY A 96 22.04 -8.98 7.69
CA GLY A 96 21.79 -8.26 6.44
C GLY A 96 22.79 -7.14 6.20
N ARG A 97 22.96 -6.79 4.94
CA ARG A 97 23.76 -5.62 4.53
C ARG A 97 22.91 -4.38 4.46
N GLU A 98 23.51 -3.26 4.84
CA GLU A 98 22.90 -1.94 4.77
C GLU A 98 23.06 -1.37 3.36
N VAL A 99 21.94 -1.07 2.71
CA VAL A 99 21.87 -0.48 1.38
C VAL A 99 20.92 0.71 1.47
N HIS A 100 21.40 1.91 1.12
CA HIS A 100 20.64 3.17 1.21
C HIS A 100 20.00 3.43 2.59
N GLY A 101 20.65 3.02 3.69
CA GLY A 101 20.17 3.21 5.06
C GLY A 101 19.15 2.16 5.54
N ALA A 102 18.87 1.13 4.74
CA ALA A 102 18.00 0.01 5.11
C ALA A 102 18.78 -1.32 5.16
N ARG A 103 18.55 -2.11 6.20
CA ARG A 103 19.18 -3.44 6.41
C ARG A 103 18.20 -4.55 6.01
N SER A 104 17.96 -4.67 4.72
CA SER A 104 16.92 -5.57 4.17
C SER A 104 17.43 -6.62 3.18
N TRP A 105 18.74 -6.69 2.92
CA TRP A 105 19.31 -7.55 1.87
C TRP A 105 20.32 -8.57 2.40
N PHE A 106 20.17 -9.82 1.98
CA PHE A 106 21.25 -10.81 2.03
C PHE A 106 22.06 -10.76 0.74
N GLU A 107 23.38 -10.67 0.85
CA GLU A 107 24.30 -10.69 -0.30
C GLU A 107 25.15 -11.97 -0.25
N MET A 108 24.99 -12.82 -1.27
CA MET A 108 25.74 -14.07 -1.43
C MET A 108 26.33 -14.13 -2.83
N GLY A 109 27.66 -14.05 -2.96
CA GLY A 109 28.35 -14.23 -4.24
C GLY A 109 27.89 -13.30 -5.37
N GLY A 110 27.47 -12.07 -5.05
CA GLY A 110 26.95 -11.09 -6.03
C GLY A 110 25.44 -11.18 -6.30
N VAL A 111 24.74 -12.15 -5.71
CA VAL A 111 23.28 -12.24 -5.71
C VAL A 111 22.73 -11.55 -4.47
N ARG A 112 21.74 -10.67 -4.67
CA ARG A 112 21.05 -9.96 -3.59
C ARG A 112 19.62 -10.47 -3.43
N LEU A 113 19.33 -11.01 -2.25
CA LEU A 113 18.02 -11.55 -1.88
C LEU A 113 17.38 -10.71 -0.79
N GLN A 114 16.16 -10.23 -1.05
CA GLN A 114 15.37 -9.43 -0.11
C GLN A 114 14.25 -10.29 0.50
N PRO A 115 14.30 -10.64 1.79
CA PRO A 115 13.27 -11.49 2.42
C PRO A 115 11.89 -10.84 2.46
N SER A 116 11.82 -9.49 2.54
CA SER A 116 10.54 -8.75 2.58
C SER A 116 9.69 -9.00 1.34
N GLU A 117 10.31 -9.20 0.18
CA GLU A 117 9.63 -9.54 -1.06
C GLU A 117 8.90 -10.89 -0.97
N PHE A 118 9.55 -11.92 -0.43
CA PHE A 118 8.97 -13.26 -0.29
C PHE A 118 8.02 -13.39 0.90
N ALA A 119 8.21 -12.58 1.94
CA ALA A 119 7.33 -12.54 3.10
C ALA A 119 5.87 -12.17 2.74
N LYS A 120 5.67 -11.37 1.69
CA LYS A 120 4.32 -11.05 1.15
C LYS A 120 3.58 -12.31 0.69
N ILE A 121 4.26 -13.22 0.00
CA ILE A 121 3.69 -14.50 -0.46
C ILE A 121 3.33 -15.37 0.75
N ALA A 122 4.26 -15.49 1.69
CA ALA A 122 4.07 -16.32 2.88
C ALA A 122 2.91 -15.80 3.74
N THR A 123 2.76 -14.49 3.84
CA THR A 123 1.64 -13.84 4.53
C THR A 123 0.32 -14.09 3.82
N ALA A 124 0.28 -13.98 2.49
CA ALA A 124 -0.92 -14.31 1.71
C ALA A 124 -1.33 -15.78 1.90
N LEU A 125 -0.37 -16.72 1.90
CA LEU A 125 -0.63 -18.15 2.15
C LEU A 125 -1.12 -18.40 3.58
N ALA A 126 -0.48 -17.80 4.58
CA ALA A 126 -0.85 -17.96 5.99
C ALA A 126 -2.24 -17.36 6.29
N LEU A 127 -2.54 -16.19 5.72
CA LEU A 127 -3.85 -15.56 5.84
C LEU A 127 -4.93 -16.42 5.16
N ALA A 128 -4.66 -16.91 3.94
CA ALA A 128 -5.53 -17.85 3.25
C ALA A 128 -5.78 -19.13 4.05
N ARG A 129 -4.73 -19.69 4.68
CA ARG A 129 -4.85 -20.89 5.51
C ARG A 129 -5.68 -20.64 6.77
N TYR A 130 -5.52 -19.47 7.39
CA TYR A 130 -6.29 -19.08 8.57
C TYR A 130 -7.77 -18.90 8.23
N LEU A 131 -8.09 -18.08 7.22
CA LEU A 131 -9.47 -17.76 6.86
C LEU A 131 -10.24 -18.94 6.25
N SER A 132 -9.54 -19.92 5.66
CA SER A 132 -10.15 -21.16 5.16
C SER A 132 -10.35 -22.23 6.23
N SER A 133 -9.89 -22.01 7.47
CA SER A 133 -10.04 -23.00 8.54
C SER A 133 -11.50 -23.08 9.02
N TYR A 134 -11.90 -24.29 9.45
CA TYR A 134 -13.25 -24.55 9.94
C TYR A 134 -13.60 -23.64 11.15
N ASN A 135 -14.83 -23.14 11.21
CA ASN A 135 -15.36 -22.27 12.27
C ASN A 135 -14.70 -20.88 12.44
N VAL A 136 -13.97 -20.38 11.45
CA VAL A 136 -13.45 -19.00 11.52
C VAL A 136 -14.53 -18.00 11.14
N GLN A 137 -14.98 -17.21 12.11
CA GLN A 137 -15.81 -16.02 11.89
C GLN A 137 -14.92 -14.78 11.92
N ILE A 138 -14.93 -13.96 10.86
CA ILE A 138 -14.00 -12.82 10.74
C ILE A 138 -14.30 -11.75 11.79
N ASN A 139 -15.57 -11.48 12.07
CA ASN A 139 -15.99 -10.36 12.92
C ASN A 139 -15.92 -10.66 14.44
N THR A 140 -15.07 -11.61 14.85
CA THR A 140 -14.81 -11.93 16.26
C THR A 140 -13.48 -11.35 16.71
N PHE A 141 -13.40 -10.85 17.94
CA PHE A 141 -12.15 -10.29 18.52
C PHE A 141 -10.94 -11.23 18.37
N LYS A 142 -11.14 -12.53 18.60
CA LYS A 142 -10.10 -13.57 18.42
C LYS A 142 -9.58 -13.64 16.98
N SER A 143 -10.46 -13.45 16.00
CA SER A 143 -10.09 -13.44 14.58
C SER A 143 -9.38 -12.16 14.21
N TYR A 144 -9.84 -10.99 14.68
CA TYR A 144 -9.13 -9.73 14.48
C TYR A 144 -7.69 -9.79 14.98
N TRP A 145 -7.48 -10.29 16.20
CA TRP A 145 -6.13 -10.40 16.76
C TRP A 145 -5.23 -11.34 15.95
N ARG A 146 -5.74 -12.50 15.52
CA ARG A 146 -4.96 -13.45 14.72
C ARG A 146 -4.65 -12.93 13.32
N ILE A 147 -5.60 -12.27 12.67
CA ILE A 147 -5.40 -11.61 11.37
C ILE A 147 -4.38 -10.50 11.50
N ALA A 148 -4.52 -9.65 12.53
CA ALA A 148 -3.58 -8.59 12.83
C ALA A 148 -2.17 -9.14 13.06
N LEU A 149 -2.02 -10.25 13.80
CA LEU A 149 -0.72 -10.87 14.00
C LEU A 149 -0.13 -11.39 12.68
N ILE A 150 -0.92 -12.10 11.85
CA ILE A 150 -0.44 -12.64 10.56
C ILE A 150 0.05 -11.51 9.64
N VAL A 151 -0.70 -10.41 9.54
CA VAL A 151 -0.40 -9.31 8.61
C VAL A 151 0.61 -8.31 9.18
N LEU A 152 0.44 -7.88 10.44
CA LEU A 152 1.26 -6.80 11.02
C LEU A 152 2.62 -7.28 11.52
N LEU A 153 2.76 -8.54 11.97
CA LEU A 153 4.06 -9.04 12.44
C LEU A 153 5.18 -8.87 11.39
N PRO A 154 5.06 -9.40 10.15
CA PRO A 154 6.07 -9.18 9.12
C PRO A 154 6.22 -7.70 8.76
N SER A 155 5.11 -6.95 8.69
CA SER A 155 5.16 -5.50 8.42
C SER A 155 5.98 -4.74 9.46
N LEU A 156 5.84 -5.07 10.75
CA LEU A 156 6.59 -4.43 11.84
C LEU A 156 8.08 -4.81 11.78
N LEU A 157 8.41 -6.07 11.49
CA LEU A 157 9.80 -6.49 11.31
C LEU A 157 10.47 -5.79 10.13
N ILE A 158 9.74 -5.59 9.03
CA ILE A 158 10.22 -4.85 7.85
C ILE A 158 10.39 -3.37 8.18
N LEU A 159 9.49 -2.78 8.99
CA LEU A 159 9.64 -1.41 9.48
C LEU A 159 10.93 -1.24 10.28
N LEU A 160 11.28 -2.21 11.13
CA LEU A 160 12.54 -2.22 11.89
C LEU A 160 13.79 -2.36 11.00
N GLN A 161 13.63 -2.81 9.75
CA GLN A 161 14.71 -2.85 8.74
C GLN A 161 14.89 -1.51 8.01
N ASN A 162 14.09 -0.50 8.36
CA ASN A 162 13.97 0.79 7.66
C ASN A 162 13.47 0.69 6.21
N ASP A 163 12.75 -0.39 5.89
CA ASP A 163 12.13 -0.62 4.57
C ASP A 163 10.62 -0.27 4.62
N THR A 164 10.32 1.02 4.76
CA THR A 164 8.93 1.51 4.87
C THR A 164 8.09 1.18 3.64
N GLY A 165 8.69 1.19 2.44
CA GLY A 165 8.06 0.80 1.18
C GLY A 165 7.42 -0.56 1.26
N SER A 166 8.23 -1.57 1.56
CA SER A 166 7.77 -2.94 1.65
C SER A 166 6.80 -3.17 2.80
N ALA A 167 6.96 -2.45 3.92
CA ALA A 167 6.02 -2.52 5.05
C ALA A 167 4.62 -2.02 4.67
N LEU A 168 4.52 -0.90 3.96
CA LEU A 168 3.23 -0.32 3.57
C LEU A 168 2.41 -1.23 2.63
N VAL A 169 3.06 -2.12 1.87
CA VAL A 169 2.38 -3.09 1.00
C VAL A 169 1.44 -4.00 1.80
N TYR A 170 1.70 -4.24 3.08
CA TYR A 170 0.83 -5.06 3.92
C TYR A 170 -0.53 -4.41 4.19
N PHE A 171 -0.66 -3.09 4.04
CA PHE A 171 -1.98 -2.44 4.06
C PHE A 171 -2.89 -2.93 2.93
N ALA A 172 -2.34 -3.43 1.82
CA ALA A 172 -3.13 -4.00 0.73
C ALA A 172 -4.00 -5.18 1.17
N PHE A 173 -3.60 -5.93 2.22
CA PHE A 173 -4.40 -7.05 2.73
C PHE A 173 -5.77 -6.59 3.27
N ILE A 174 -5.98 -5.30 3.54
CA ILE A 174 -7.29 -4.77 3.93
C ILE A 174 -8.38 -5.10 2.89
N PHE A 175 -8.03 -5.11 1.60
CA PHE A 175 -8.96 -5.46 0.51
C PHE A 175 -9.36 -6.94 0.56
N VAL A 176 -8.42 -7.83 0.91
CA VAL A 176 -8.66 -9.25 1.12
C VAL A 176 -9.64 -9.45 2.28
N LEU A 177 -9.39 -8.77 3.40
CA LEU A 177 -10.22 -8.86 4.59
C LEU A 177 -11.63 -8.33 4.32
N TYR A 178 -11.75 -7.21 3.60
CA TYR A 178 -13.03 -6.67 3.20
C TYR A 178 -13.84 -7.67 2.37
N ARG A 179 -13.20 -8.30 1.38
CA ARG A 179 -13.86 -9.27 0.51
C ARG A 179 -14.36 -10.50 1.27
N GLU A 180 -13.66 -10.93 2.31
CA GLU A 180 -14.07 -12.06 3.15
C GLU A 180 -15.10 -11.68 4.24
N GLY A 181 -15.48 -10.39 4.34
CA GLY A 181 -16.57 -9.93 5.20
C GLY A 181 -16.14 -9.17 6.45
N LEU A 182 -14.95 -8.55 6.45
CA LEU A 182 -14.58 -7.54 7.45
C LEU A 182 -15.59 -6.38 7.42
N SER A 183 -16.00 -5.91 8.60
CA SER A 183 -17.00 -4.84 8.69
C SER A 183 -16.57 -3.55 7.98
N GLU A 184 -17.50 -2.95 7.23
CA GLU A 184 -17.31 -1.67 6.53
C GLU A 184 -16.89 -0.56 7.50
N SER A 185 -17.35 -0.61 8.74
CA SER A 185 -17.00 0.38 9.77
C SER A 185 -15.49 0.40 10.07
N ILE A 186 -14.80 -0.74 10.02
CA ILE A 186 -13.35 -0.80 10.24
C ILE A 186 -12.62 -0.11 9.09
N LEU A 187 -13.07 -0.32 7.84
CA LEU A 187 -12.49 0.35 6.68
C LEU A 187 -12.68 1.87 6.74
N LEU A 188 -13.91 2.30 7.01
CA LEU A 188 -14.23 3.73 7.10
C LEU A 188 -13.44 4.40 8.24
N PHE A 189 -13.28 3.71 9.36
CA PHE A 189 -12.46 4.19 10.47
C PHE A 189 -10.97 4.31 10.11
N GLY A 190 -10.41 3.30 9.44
CA GLY A 190 -9.02 3.33 8.96
C GLY A 190 -8.78 4.46 7.96
N PHE A 191 -9.69 4.63 6.99
CA PHE A 191 -9.63 5.72 6.02
C PHE A 191 -9.73 7.09 6.72
N PHE A 192 -10.64 7.23 7.68
CA PHE A 192 -10.77 8.45 8.48
C PHE A 192 -9.47 8.79 9.21
N ILE A 193 -8.79 7.81 9.83
CA ILE A 193 -7.50 8.03 10.50
C ILE A 193 -6.44 8.54 9.52
N ILE A 194 -6.35 7.94 8.32
CA ILE A 194 -5.36 8.37 7.30
C ILE A 194 -5.63 9.80 6.85
N VAL A 195 -6.89 10.13 6.54
CA VAL A 195 -7.27 11.49 6.14
C VAL A 195 -6.99 12.48 7.26
N LEU A 196 -7.36 12.14 8.50
CA LEU A 196 -7.12 13.00 9.65
C LEU A 196 -5.63 13.19 9.92
N PHE A 197 -4.79 12.17 9.72
CA PHE A 197 -3.34 12.27 9.83
C PHE A 197 -2.76 13.25 8.80
N VAL A 198 -3.16 13.14 7.53
CA VAL A 198 -2.70 14.06 6.48
C VAL A 198 -3.16 15.48 6.75
N LEU A 199 -4.43 15.67 7.11
CA LEU A 199 -4.95 17.00 7.45
C LEU A 199 -4.26 17.58 8.69
N ALA A 200 -3.90 16.75 9.66
CA ALA A 200 -3.16 17.16 10.85
C ALA A 200 -1.75 17.69 10.58
N LEU A 201 -1.11 17.24 9.50
CA LEU A 201 0.20 17.75 9.08
C LEU A 201 0.11 19.02 8.23
N VAL A 202 -1.00 19.24 7.53
CA VAL A 202 -1.16 20.36 6.57
C VAL A 202 -1.90 21.55 7.19
N LEU A 203 -2.89 21.30 8.03
CA LEU A 203 -3.77 22.34 8.57
C LEU A 203 -3.40 22.71 10.00
N GLU A 204 -3.71 23.95 10.36
CA GLU A 204 -3.60 24.40 11.75
C GLU A 204 -4.58 23.66 12.67
N LYS A 205 -4.15 23.44 13.93
CA LYS A 205 -4.93 22.71 14.95
C LYS A 205 -6.34 23.25 15.16
N ILE A 206 -6.50 24.57 15.09
CA ILE A 206 -7.80 25.25 15.23
C ILE A 206 -8.77 24.78 14.13
N ILE A 207 -8.32 24.79 12.87
CA ILE A 207 -9.13 24.37 11.72
C ILE A 207 -9.57 22.92 11.88
N LEU A 208 -8.69 22.05 12.38
CA LEU A 208 -8.98 20.64 12.58
C LEU A 208 -9.96 20.37 13.71
N ILE A 209 -9.91 21.15 14.80
CA ILE A 209 -10.90 21.08 15.87
C ILE A 209 -12.27 21.45 15.31
N PHE A 210 -12.38 22.58 14.60
CA PHE A 210 -13.64 22.98 13.95
C PHE A 210 -14.15 21.94 12.95
N LEU A 211 -13.27 21.40 12.10
CA LEU A 211 -13.63 20.37 11.12
C LEU A 211 -14.14 19.10 11.80
N SER A 212 -13.46 18.65 12.86
CA SER A 212 -13.86 17.46 13.62
C SER A 212 -15.23 17.63 14.27
N ILE A 213 -15.49 18.82 14.85
CA ILE A 213 -16.79 19.18 15.42
C ILE A 213 -17.86 19.24 14.33
N PHE A 214 -17.57 19.86 13.19
CA PHE A 214 -18.49 19.97 12.07
C PHE A 214 -18.89 18.59 11.53
N VAL A 215 -17.91 17.70 11.33
CA VAL A 215 -18.15 16.31 10.91
C VAL A 215 -18.99 15.57 11.95
N ALA A 216 -18.66 15.68 13.24
CA ALA A 216 -19.45 15.05 14.30
C ALA A 216 -20.90 15.54 14.33
N LEU A 217 -21.15 16.83 14.10
CA LEU A 217 -22.49 17.42 14.00
C LEU A 217 -23.25 16.93 12.76
N ILE A 218 -22.57 16.76 11.61
CA ILE A 218 -23.18 16.17 10.41
C ILE A 218 -23.58 14.71 10.67
N ILE A 219 -22.66 13.90 11.21
CA ILE A 219 -22.96 12.49 11.53
C ILE A 219 -24.13 12.43 12.52
N PHE A 220 -24.13 13.31 13.52
CA PHE A 220 -25.23 13.43 14.48
C PHE A 220 -26.56 13.72 13.77
N TRP A 221 -26.59 14.66 12.82
CA TRP A 221 -27.78 15.01 12.05
C TRP A 221 -28.28 13.84 11.20
N ILE A 222 -27.38 13.11 10.54
CA ILE A 222 -27.70 11.92 9.72
C ILE A 222 -28.33 10.83 10.59
N LEU A 223 -27.77 10.56 11.77
CA LEU A 223 -28.24 9.50 12.66
C LEU A 223 -29.59 9.84 13.33
N ASN A 224 -29.81 11.11 13.68
CA ASN A 224 -31.02 11.51 14.43
C ASN A 224 -32.15 12.08 13.57
N LYS A 225 -31.86 12.47 12.31
CA LYS A 225 -32.81 13.03 11.32
C LYS A 225 -33.68 14.19 11.83
N LYS A 226 -33.29 14.83 12.94
CA LYS A 226 -34.02 15.93 13.59
C LYS A 226 -33.16 17.20 13.58
N LEU A 227 -33.49 18.12 12.68
CA LEU A 227 -32.76 19.39 12.51
C LEU A 227 -32.72 20.22 13.82
N LYS A 228 -33.78 20.18 14.62
CA LYS A 228 -33.84 20.87 15.92
C LYS A 228 -32.69 20.48 16.85
N ASN A 229 -32.35 19.20 16.94
CA ASN A 229 -31.30 18.70 17.83
C ASN A 229 -29.89 19.09 17.35
N PHE A 230 -29.72 19.21 16.03
CA PHE A 230 -28.50 19.73 15.40
C PHE A 230 -28.32 21.22 15.71
N ILE A 231 -29.37 22.03 15.52
CA ILE A 231 -29.33 23.47 15.81
C ILE A 231 -29.04 23.72 17.29
N ILE A 232 -29.67 22.97 18.21
CA ILE A 232 -29.41 23.08 19.65
C ILE A 232 -27.93 22.77 19.97
N ALA A 233 -27.37 21.69 19.40
CA ALA A 233 -25.97 21.33 19.61
C ALA A 233 -25.02 22.44 19.17
N LEU A 234 -25.26 22.98 17.97
CA LEU A 234 -24.47 24.06 17.38
C LEU A 234 -24.54 25.33 18.24
N LEU A 235 -25.75 25.73 18.65
CA LEU A 235 -25.95 26.91 19.50
C LEU A 235 -25.28 26.79 20.86
N ILE A 236 -25.33 25.61 21.48
CA ILE A 236 -24.64 25.37 22.76
C ILE A 236 -23.13 25.53 22.60
N PHE A 237 -22.56 24.94 21.54
CA PHE A 237 -21.12 25.06 21.27
C PHE A 237 -20.70 26.50 20.98
N THR A 238 -21.40 27.19 20.06
CA THR A 238 -21.06 28.58 19.71
C THR A 238 -21.20 29.52 20.90
N PHE A 239 -22.26 29.36 21.71
CA PHE A 239 -22.45 30.14 22.93
C PHE A 239 -21.34 29.88 23.96
N SER A 240 -20.92 28.62 24.13
CA SER A 240 -19.81 28.28 25.04
C SER A 240 -18.50 28.91 24.60
N VAL A 241 -18.19 28.90 23.30
CA VAL A 241 -17.00 29.54 22.73
C VAL A 241 -17.04 31.05 22.95
N LEU A 242 -18.17 31.70 22.63
CA LEU A 242 -18.31 33.15 22.77
C LEU A 242 -18.15 33.62 24.22
N ILE A 243 -18.74 32.89 25.18
CA ILE A 243 -18.58 33.20 26.61
C ILE A 243 -17.11 33.09 27.02
N LEU A 244 -16.45 31.98 26.66
CA LEU A 244 -15.06 31.76 27.08
C LEU A 244 -14.10 32.75 26.42
N TYR A 245 -14.36 33.15 25.17
CA TYR A 245 -13.59 34.19 24.50
C TYR A 245 -13.77 35.56 25.18
N ALA A 246 -15.01 35.91 25.53
CA ALA A 246 -15.29 37.12 26.30
C ALA A 246 -14.61 37.09 27.67
N LEU A 247 -14.68 35.97 28.40
CA LEU A 247 -14.00 35.80 29.69
C LEU A 247 -12.48 35.91 29.55
N ASN A 248 -11.88 35.30 28.53
CA ASN A 248 -10.44 35.40 28.27
C ASN A 248 -10.01 36.86 28.03
N TYR A 249 -10.81 37.63 27.28
CA TYR A 249 -10.58 39.05 27.02
C TYR A 249 -10.76 39.92 28.27
N PHE A 250 -11.85 39.72 29.03
CA PHE A 250 -12.14 40.56 30.20
C PHE A 250 -11.22 40.26 31.40
N LEU A 251 -10.75 39.02 31.54
CA LEU A 251 -9.91 38.59 32.64
C LEU A 251 -8.41 38.62 32.31
N ASN A 252 -8.02 39.02 31.09
CA ASN A 252 -6.63 39.02 30.61
C ASN A 252 -5.89 37.70 30.90
N LEU A 253 -6.53 36.56 30.58
CA LEU A 253 -5.99 35.23 30.90
C LEU A 253 -4.92 34.75 29.91
N ASP A 254 -4.71 35.48 28.79
CA ASP A 254 -3.75 35.19 27.73
C ASP A 254 -3.76 33.72 27.24
N LEU A 255 -4.94 33.07 27.30
CA LEU A 255 -5.06 31.69 26.86
C LEU A 255 -5.03 31.60 25.32
N PRO A 256 -4.23 30.70 24.74
CA PRO A 256 -4.30 30.39 23.32
C PRO A 256 -5.71 29.97 22.88
N THR A 257 -6.15 30.42 21.70
CA THR A 257 -7.50 30.19 21.17
C THR A 257 -7.92 28.73 21.15
N TYR A 258 -7.01 27.80 20.84
CA TYR A 258 -7.33 26.37 20.82
C TYR A 258 -7.68 25.80 22.20
N TYR A 259 -7.13 26.34 23.30
CA TYR A 259 -7.52 25.90 24.65
C TYR A 259 -8.93 26.38 24.98
N ILE A 260 -9.30 27.58 24.56
CA ILE A 260 -10.65 28.13 24.70
C ILE A 260 -11.65 27.20 24.01
N GLU A 261 -11.36 26.78 22.78
CA GLU A 261 -12.19 25.85 22.01
C GLU A 261 -12.31 24.47 22.66
N LEU A 262 -11.22 23.92 23.22
CA LEU A 262 -11.25 22.63 23.92
C LEU A 262 -12.09 22.70 25.21
N ILE A 263 -11.99 23.78 25.97
CA ILE A 263 -12.81 24.00 27.18
C ILE A 263 -14.27 24.18 26.77
N ALA A 264 -14.54 24.97 25.72
CA ALA A 264 -15.89 25.15 25.18
C ALA A 264 -16.50 23.82 24.73
N LEU A 265 -15.70 22.96 24.09
CA LEU A 265 -16.10 21.63 23.68
C LEU A 265 -16.43 20.75 24.89
N GLY A 266 -15.62 20.80 25.95
CA GLY A 266 -15.90 20.12 27.22
C GLY A 266 -17.24 20.52 27.84
N ILE A 267 -17.50 21.83 27.95
CA ILE A 267 -18.75 22.34 28.55
C ILE A 267 -19.96 21.98 27.67
N SER A 268 -19.83 22.20 26.36
CA SER A 268 -20.90 21.92 25.41
C SER A 268 -21.22 20.43 25.29
N SER A 269 -20.23 19.55 25.32
CA SER A 269 -20.43 18.10 25.25
C SER A 269 -21.17 17.56 26.48
N ILE A 270 -20.86 18.06 27.69
CA ILE A 270 -21.55 17.69 28.93
C ILE A 270 -23.01 18.15 28.88
N THR A 271 -23.22 19.42 28.54
CA THR A 271 -24.56 20.02 28.40
C THR A 271 -25.38 19.25 27.37
N TYR A 272 -24.75 18.87 26.27
CA TYR A 272 -25.38 18.13 25.21
C TYR A 272 -25.68 16.67 25.57
N ALA A 273 -24.77 15.98 26.24
CA ALA A 273 -24.96 14.61 26.72
C ALA A 273 -26.15 14.54 27.69
N TYR A 274 -26.30 15.53 28.57
CA TYR A 274 -27.45 15.64 29.46
C TYR A 274 -28.78 15.81 28.69
N LEU A 275 -28.84 16.75 27.74
CA LEU A 275 -30.03 16.94 26.90
C LEU A 275 -30.35 15.71 26.05
N ALA A 276 -29.32 15.03 25.55
CA ALA A 276 -29.46 13.80 24.79
C ALA A 276 -30.03 12.65 25.62
N PHE A 277 -29.54 12.48 26.85
CA PHE A 277 -30.06 11.49 27.80
C PHE A 277 -31.53 11.77 28.13
N LYS A 278 -31.86 13.03 28.45
CA LYS A 278 -33.24 13.47 28.71
C LYS A 278 -34.18 13.19 27.53
N ASN A 279 -33.70 13.42 26.31
CA ASN A 279 -34.47 13.25 25.07
C ASN A 279 -34.34 11.84 24.45
N LYS A 280 -33.73 10.87 25.16
CA LYS A 280 -33.51 9.48 24.71
C LYS A 280 -32.86 9.38 23.32
N ILE A 281 -31.96 10.30 23.02
CA ILE A 281 -31.21 10.33 21.75
C ILE A 281 -30.15 9.22 21.79
N LYS A 282 -30.25 8.28 20.86
CA LYS A 282 -29.30 7.16 20.76
C LYS A 282 -27.99 7.61 20.13
N HIS A 283 -26.90 6.86 20.36
CA HIS A 283 -25.58 7.04 19.75
C HIS A 283 -24.78 8.29 20.15
N VAL A 284 -25.28 9.15 21.04
CA VAL A 284 -24.57 10.39 21.44
C VAL A 284 -23.24 10.10 22.12
N ILE A 285 -23.16 9.09 22.99
CA ILE A 285 -21.90 8.70 23.65
C ILE A 285 -20.86 8.25 22.62
N LEU A 286 -21.26 7.44 21.63
CA LEU A 286 -20.37 6.97 20.57
C LEU A 286 -19.83 8.13 19.73
N LEU A 287 -20.68 9.12 19.41
CA LEU A 287 -20.28 10.32 18.67
C LEU A 287 -19.32 11.20 19.45
N LEU A 288 -19.55 11.36 20.76
CA LEU A 288 -18.62 12.09 21.62
C LEU A 288 -17.28 11.35 21.71
N MET A 289 -17.28 10.02 21.89
CA MET A 289 -16.05 9.23 21.87
C MET A 289 -15.29 9.37 20.55
N PHE A 290 -15.99 9.37 19.42
CA PHE A 290 -15.38 9.59 18.11
C PHE A 290 -14.78 11.00 17.99
N LEU A 291 -15.51 12.03 18.41
CA LEU A 291 -15.06 13.42 18.37
C LEU A 291 -13.82 13.66 19.25
N TYR A 292 -13.87 13.21 20.50
CA TYR A 292 -12.73 13.31 21.41
C TYR A 292 -11.54 12.47 20.92
N GLY A 293 -11.80 11.27 20.38
CA GLY A 293 -10.77 10.43 19.77
C GLY A 293 -10.08 11.12 18.60
N ALA A 294 -10.84 11.76 17.70
CA ALA A 294 -10.30 12.52 16.58
C ALA A 294 -9.44 13.70 17.06
N ILE A 295 -9.90 14.46 18.06
CA ILE A 295 -9.15 15.59 18.60
C ILE A 295 -7.86 15.11 19.27
N ILE A 296 -7.93 14.10 20.15
CA ILE A 296 -6.74 13.53 20.80
C ILE A 296 -5.74 13.03 19.76
N PHE A 297 -6.23 12.36 18.71
CA PHE A 297 -5.39 11.90 17.61
C PHE A 297 -4.68 13.07 16.93
N THR A 298 -5.40 14.13 16.55
CA THR A 298 -4.81 15.35 15.95
C THR A 298 -3.67 15.93 16.78
N PHE A 299 -3.83 16.06 18.09
CA PHE A 299 -2.76 16.55 18.97
C PHE A 299 -1.58 15.57 19.10
N SER A 300 -1.84 14.28 18.92
CA SER A 300 -0.81 13.23 18.98
C SER A 300 0.00 13.13 17.69
N VAL A 301 -0.53 13.60 16.55
CA VAL A 301 0.14 13.48 15.23
C VAL A 301 1.49 14.17 15.23
N ASP A 302 1.59 15.43 15.68
CA ASP A 302 2.87 16.15 15.73
C ASP A 302 3.92 15.40 16.55
N TYR A 303 3.52 14.91 17.73
CA TYR A 303 4.39 14.16 18.61
C TYR A 303 4.86 12.86 17.96
N PHE A 304 3.95 12.11 17.34
CA PHE A 304 4.28 10.88 16.64
C PHE A 304 5.22 11.15 15.45
N PHE A 305 4.91 12.16 14.65
CA PHE A 305 5.65 12.51 13.45
C PHE A 305 7.11 12.84 13.76
N HIS A 306 7.37 13.60 14.83
CA HIS A 306 8.74 14.02 15.17
C HIS A 306 9.53 13.00 16.00
N ASN A 307 8.85 12.15 16.79
CA ASN A 307 9.54 11.24 17.71
C ASN A 307 9.60 9.78 17.24
N PHE A 308 8.70 9.34 16.37
CA PHE A 308 8.62 7.94 15.91
C PHE A 308 9.04 7.72 14.46
N LEU A 309 8.90 8.73 13.59
CA LEU A 309 9.35 8.62 12.20
C LEU A 309 10.81 9.02 12.08
N GLU A 310 11.58 8.26 11.31
CA GLU A 310 12.96 8.66 11.01
C GLU A 310 13.00 9.92 10.13
N PRO A 311 14.08 10.74 10.21
CA PRO A 311 14.18 11.99 9.45
C PRO A 311 13.95 11.84 7.94
N HIS A 312 14.41 10.73 7.36
CA HIS A 312 14.24 10.45 5.93
C HIS A 312 12.76 10.15 5.56
N GLN A 313 11.98 9.60 6.49
CA GLN A 313 10.54 9.33 6.32
C GLN A 313 9.73 10.62 6.44
N GLN A 314 10.08 11.47 7.41
CA GLN A 314 9.50 12.81 7.58
C GLN A 314 9.71 13.65 6.31
N LYS A 315 10.95 13.67 5.78
CA LYS A 315 11.29 14.43 4.57
C LYS A 315 10.48 13.99 3.35
N ARG A 316 10.21 12.69 3.18
CA ARG A 316 9.35 12.15 2.11
C ARG A 316 7.93 12.68 2.20
N ILE A 317 7.37 12.74 3.41
CA ILE A 317 6.00 13.24 3.65
C ILE A 317 5.95 14.76 3.44
N ASN A 318 6.87 15.51 4.04
CA ASN A 318 6.91 16.97 3.92
C ASN A 318 7.12 17.43 2.47
N THR A 319 7.98 16.73 1.72
CA THR A 319 8.21 17.02 0.30
C THR A 319 6.96 16.74 -0.56
N LEU A 320 6.22 15.66 -0.26
CA LEU A 320 4.96 15.36 -0.97
C LEU A 320 3.89 16.41 -0.69
N LEU A 321 3.75 16.81 0.58
CA LEU A 321 2.76 17.80 1.01
C LEU A 321 3.14 19.24 0.60
N GLY A 322 4.32 19.44 0.02
CA GLY A 322 4.82 20.76 -0.37
C GLY A 322 5.24 21.64 0.81
N LEU A 323 5.45 21.03 1.99
CA LEU A 323 5.88 21.73 3.21
C LEU A 323 7.40 22.01 3.20
N GLU A 324 8.18 21.17 2.51
CA GLU A 324 9.63 21.31 2.36
C GLU A 324 10.05 21.16 0.89
N SER A 325 11.11 21.87 0.51
CA SER A 325 11.74 21.72 -0.81
C SER A 325 13.03 20.92 -0.70
N ASP A 326 13.11 19.81 -1.44
CA ASP A 326 14.30 18.96 -1.52
C ASP A 326 14.84 18.91 -2.96
N PRO A 327 15.53 19.97 -3.43
CA PRO A 327 15.98 20.08 -4.81
C PRO A 327 17.11 19.10 -5.18
N LEU A 328 17.76 18.47 -4.20
CA LEU A 328 18.93 17.58 -4.41
C LEU A 328 18.70 16.13 -3.97
N GLY A 329 17.68 15.86 -3.15
CA GLY A 329 17.40 14.51 -2.64
C GLY A 329 16.22 13.83 -3.33
N ILE A 330 15.23 13.39 -2.55
CA ILE A 330 14.12 12.57 -3.06
C ILE A 330 13.18 13.40 -3.94
N GLY A 331 12.98 14.68 -3.60
CA GLY A 331 12.21 15.62 -4.41
C GLY A 331 12.79 15.82 -5.81
N TYR A 332 14.11 15.68 -5.97
CA TYR A 332 14.77 15.73 -7.27
C TYR A 332 14.30 14.60 -8.19
N ASN A 333 14.32 13.35 -7.73
CA ASN A 333 13.88 12.20 -8.53
C ASN A 333 12.42 12.34 -9.00
N VAL A 334 11.53 12.80 -8.12
CA VAL A 334 10.11 13.02 -8.45
C VAL A 334 9.96 14.15 -9.47
N ASN A 335 10.67 15.26 -9.27
CA ASN A 335 10.59 16.39 -10.19
C ASN A 335 11.16 16.05 -11.57
N GLN A 336 12.28 15.35 -11.63
CA GLN A 336 12.87 14.88 -12.89
C GLN A 336 11.99 13.84 -13.58
N SER A 337 11.37 12.93 -12.83
CA SER A 337 10.36 12.00 -13.36
C SER A 337 9.18 12.74 -14.00
N LYS A 338 8.63 13.77 -13.33
CA LYS A 338 7.55 14.59 -13.89
C LYS A 338 7.98 15.34 -15.16
N ILE A 339 9.20 15.88 -15.20
CA ILE A 339 9.75 16.55 -16.38
C ILE A 339 9.93 15.55 -17.52
N ALA A 340 10.47 14.36 -17.25
CA ALA A 340 10.66 13.30 -18.22
C ALA A 340 9.33 12.89 -18.86
N ILE A 341 8.32 12.56 -18.04
CA ILE A 341 6.97 12.19 -18.48
C ILE A 341 6.33 13.35 -19.26
N GLY A 342 6.42 14.58 -18.76
CA GLY A 342 5.86 15.76 -19.42
C GLY A 342 6.51 16.04 -20.78
N SER A 343 7.80 15.77 -20.92
CA SER A 343 8.55 16.00 -22.15
C SER A 343 8.25 15.00 -23.27
N GLY A 344 7.65 13.85 -22.96
CA GLY A 344 7.23 12.87 -23.96
C GLY A 344 5.98 13.29 -24.74
N GLY A 345 5.18 14.23 -24.25
CA GLY A 345 3.96 14.68 -24.93
C GLY A 345 2.99 13.53 -25.25
N PHE A 346 2.31 13.61 -26.39
CA PHE A 346 1.31 12.59 -26.77
C PHE A 346 1.93 11.28 -27.28
N ALA A 347 2.93 11.37 -28.17
CA ALA A 347 3.50 10.22 -28.90
C ALA A 347 4.88 9.76 -28.42
N GLY A 348 5.52 10.50 -27.50
CA GLY A 348 6.87 10.23 -27.02
C GLY A 348 7.98 10.84 -27.87
N LYS A 349 9.20 10.86 -27.33
CA LYS A 349 10.41 11.29 -28.07
C LYS A 349 10.95 10.23 -29.03
N GLY A 350 10.52 8.97 -28.87
CA GLY A 350 11.02 7.80 -29.57
C GLY A 350 11.99 6.98 -28.71
N PHE A 351 12.11 5.70 -29.05
CA PHE A 351 12.97 4.72 -28.37
C PHE A 351 14.44 5.16 -28.36
N LEU A 352 15.10 5.12 -27.19
CA LEU A 352 16.48 5.57 -26.94
C LEU A 352 16.74 7.07 -27.16
N ARG A 353 15.67 7.87 -27.30
CA ARG A 353 15.75 9.33 -27.49
C ARG A 353 15.30 10.12 -26.27
N GLY A 354 15.11 9.44 -25.13
CA GLY A 354 14.91 10.10 -23.85
C GLY A 354 16.12 10.96 -23.49
N THR A 355 15.90 12.22 -23.12
CA THR A 355 16.98 13.13 -22.72
C THR A 355 17.18 13.10 -21.21
N GLN A 356 16.10 12.99 -20.43
CA GLN A 356 16.22 12.94 -18.97
C GLN A 356 16.74 11.58 -18.52
N THR A 357 16.28 10.52 -19.17
CA THR A 357 16.65 9.16 -18.85
C THR A 357 18.04 8.77 -19.36
N LYS A 358 18.39 9.09 -20.61
CA LYS A 358 19.71 8.74 -21.17
C LYS A 358 20.89 9.39 -20.42
N PHE A 359 20.71 10.55 -19.83
CA PHE A 359 21.77 11.28 -19.11
C PHE A 359 21.72 11.10 -17.59
N ASP A 360 21.03 10.05 -17.09
CA ASP A 360 20.95 9.69 -15.67
C ASP A 360 20.46 10.84 -14.76
N PHE A 361 19.66 11.77 -15.29
CA PHE A 361 19.02 12.82 -14.47
C PHE A 361 17.96 12.23 -13.51
N VAL A 362 17.54 10.99 -13.72
CA VAL A 362 16.72 10.21 -12.78
C VAL A 362 17.52 9.00 -12.28
N PRO A 363 18.30 9.13 -11.18
CA PRO A 363 19.15 8.05 -10.65
C PRO A 363 18.49 6.67 -10.49
N GLU A 364 17.23 6.64 -10.04
CA GLU A 364 16.46 5.40 -9.79
C GLU A 364 15.54 5.01 -10.96
N GLN A 365 15.90 5.40 -12.19
CA GLN A 365 15.10 5.16 -13.39
C GLN A 365 14.99 3.69 -13.80
N SER A 366 15.91 2.81 -13.42
CA SER A 366 15.75 1.38 -13.78
C SER A 366 14.89 0.60 -12.77
N THR A 367 14.67 1.17 -11.59
CA THR A 367 14.09 0.53 -10.40
C THR A 367 12.73 1.19 -10.09
N ASP A 368 12.72 2.19 -9.21
CA ASP A 368 11.51 2.75 -8.63
C ASP A 368 10.82 3.75 -9.57
N PHE A 369 11.58 4.37 -10.47
CA PHE A 369 11.08 5.36 -11.43
C PHE A 369 11.01 4.85 -12.87
N ILE A 370 11.05 3.53 -13.10
CA ILE A 370 11.03 2.90 -14.43
C ILE A 370 9.88 3.35 -15.34
N PHE A 371 8.76 3.76 -14.75
CA PHE A 371 7.61 4.27 -15.50
C PHE A 371 7.90 5.60 -16.20
N CYS A 372 8.83 6.42 -15.70
CA CYS A 372 9.16 7.72 -16.31
C CYS A 372 9.80 7.57 -17.70
N THR A 373 10.59 6.51 -17.92
CA THR A 373 11.19 6.17 -19.22
C THR A 373 10.13 5.93 -20.28
N ILE A 374 9.07 5.21 -19.93
CA ILE A 374 7.94 4.97 -20.83
C ILE A 374 7.24 6.30 -21.17
N GLY A 375 7.02 7.14 -20.16
CA GLY A 375 6.42 8.45 -20.35
C GLY A 375 7.25 9.37 -21.24
N GLU A 376 8.57 9.33 -21.13
CA GLU A 376 9.46 10.14 -21.96
C GLU A 376 9.55 9.62 -23.40
N GLU A 377 9.78 8.31 -23.58
CA GLU A 377 10.05 7.72 -24.89
C GLU A 377 8.80 7.46 -25.72
N TRP A 378 7.71 7.04 -25.07
CA TRP A 378 6.46 6.62 -25.73
C TRP A 378 5.27 7.53 -25.41
N GLY A 379 5.47 8.56 -24.58
CA GLY A 379 4.48 9.58 -24.30
C GLY A 379 3.23 9.05 -23.62
N PHE A 380 2.14 9.80 -23.80
CA PHE A 380 0.82 9.44 -23.28
C PHE A 380 0.30 8.11 -23.84
N ILE A 381 0.54 7.81 -25.12
CA ILE A 381 0.09 6.55 -25.74
C ILE A 381 0.75 5.35 -25.08
N GLY A 382 2.08 5.37 -24.93
CA GLY A 382 2.82 4.27 -24.32
C GLY A 382 2.45 4.05 -22.86
N THR A 383 2.44 5.13 -22.07
CA THR A 383 2.02 5.05 -20.66
C THR A 383 0.60 4.53 -20.50
N SER A 384 -0.33 4.99 -21.32
CA SER A 384 -1.72 4.50 -21.32
C SER A 384 -1.81 3.02 -21.70
N ALA A 385 -1.02 2.56 -22.68
CA ALA A 385 -0.96 1.16 -23.06
C ALA A 385 -0.46 0.26 -21.93
N ILE A 386 0.57 0.68 -21.20
CA ILE A 386 1.12 -0.06 -20.06
C ILE A 386 0.15 -0.09 -18.89
N VAL A 387 -0.48 1.04 -18.55
CA VAL A 387 -1.55 1.09 -17.55
C VAL A 387 -2.70 0.16 -17.95
N SER A 388 -3.10 0.17 -19.21
CA SER A 388 -4.16 -0.71 -19.72
C SER A 388 -3.78 -2.19 -19.61
N LEU A 389 -2.53 -2.55 -19.89
CA LEU A 389 -2.03 -3.91 -19.75
C LEU A 389 -2.04 -4.38 -18.29
N PHE A 390 -1.66 -3.52 -17.34
CA PHE A 390 -1.80 -3.78 -15.91
C PHE A 390 -3.27 -3.90 -15.49
N LEU A 391 -4.16 -3.05 -16.00
CA LEU A 391 -5.59 -3.16 -15.74
C LEU A 391 -6.16 -4.48 -16.26
N VAL A 392 -5.77 -4.92 -17.47
CA VAL A 392 -6.14 -6.24 -17.99
C VAL A 392 -5.67 -7.34 -17.04
N LEU A 393 -4.42 -7.31 -16.58
CA LEU A 393 -3.91 -8.27 -15.59
C LEU A 393 -4.78 -8.27 -14.32
N LEU A 394 -5.05 -7.11 -13.73
CA LEU A 394 -5.85 -6.98 -12.51
C LEU A 394 -7.29 -7.49 -12.70
N PHE A 395 -7.94 -7.16 -13.83
CA PHE A 395 -9.27 -7.69 -14.15
C PHE A 395 -9.27 -9.21 -14.32
N ARG A 396 -8.24 -9.78 -14.97
CA ARG A 396 -8.09 -11.24 -15.06
C ARG A 396 -7.95 -11.87 -13.68
N LEU A 397 -7.17 -11.26 -12.79
CA LEU A 397 -7.00 -11.74 -11.42
C LEU A 397 -8.31 -11.68 -10.61
N ILE A 398 -9.15 -10.67 -10.81
CA ILE A 398 -10.50 -10.61 -10.20
C ILE A 398 -11.36 -11.78 -10.71
N ILE A 399 -11.37 -12.04 -12.02
CA ILE A 399 -12.12 -13.16 -12.61
C ILE A 399 -11.61 -14.51 -12.06
N ILE A 400 -10.28 -14.67 -11.95
CA ILE A 400 -9.67 -15.86 -11.35
C ILE A 400 -10.08 -16.00 -9.89
N ALA A 401 -10.06 -14.91 -9.10
CA ALA A 401 -10.43 -14.93 -7.69
C ALA A 401 -11.90 -15.33 -7.48
N GLU A 402 -12.82 -14.74 -8.25
CA GLU A 402 -14.26 -14.99 -8.10
C GLU A 402 -14.69 -16.38 -8.60
N ARG A 403 -13.94 -17.00 -9.52
CA ARG A 403 -14.23 -18.37 -9.98
C ARG A 403 -13.66 -19.47 -9.06
N GLN A 404 -12.89 -19.11 -8.03
CA GLN A 404 -12.32 -20.09 -7.11
C GLN A 404 -13.40 -20.80 -6.31
N LYS A 405 -13.28 -22.12 -6.22
CA LYS A 405 -14.23 -22.96 -5.45
C LYS A 405 -13.83 -23.14 -3.98
N SER A 406 -12.53 -23.11 -3.70
CA SER A 406 -11.99 -23.20 -2.34
C SER A 406 -11.80 -21.81 -1.76
N THR A 407 -12.23 -21.62 -0.51
CA THR A 407 -11.97 -20.39 0.27
C THR A 407 -10.47 -20.10 0.35
N PHE A 408 -9.62 -21.12 0.52
CA PHE A 408 -8.18 -20.95 0.56
C PHE A 408 -7.66 -20.28 -0.72
N SER A 409 -8.00 -20.86 -1.88
CA SER A 409 -7.55 -20.34 -3.18
C SER A 409 -8.12 -18.94 -3.45
N ARG A 410 -9.37 -18.69 -3.06
CA ARG A 410 -10.00 -17.36 -3.22
C ARG A 410 -9.26 -16.30 -2.40
N VAL A 411 -9.01 -16.54 -1.11
CA VAL A 411 -8.30 -15.60 -0.23
C VAL A 411 -6.89 -15.34 -0.76
N TYR A 412 -6.18 -16.39 -1.18
CA TYR A 412 -4.86 -16.24 -1.79
C TYR A 412 -4.93 -15.40 -3.07
N ALA A 413 -5.92 -15.65 -3.94
CA ALA A 413 -6.13 -14.88 -5.17
C ALA A 413 -6.34 -13.39 -4.91
N TYR A 414 -7.17 -13.03 -3.92
CA TYR A 414 -7.31 -11.65 -3.49
C TYR A 414 -6.02 -11.10 -2.91
N GLY A 415 -5.23 -11.89 -2.17
CA GLY A 415 -3.90 -11.50 -1.71
C GLY A 415 -2.98 -11.12 -2.86
N VAL A 416 -2.89 -11.95 -3.90
CA VAL A 416 -2.12 -11.66 -5.12
C VAL A 416 -2.60 -10.37 -5.79
N LEU A 417 -3.91 -10.26 -6.00
CA LEU A 417 -4.52 -9.08 -6.61
C LEU A 417 -4.19 -7.80 -5.82
N SER A 418 -4.38 -7.83 -4.50
CA SER A 418 -4.17 -6.67 -3.63
C SER A 418 -2.71 -6.23 -3.60
N ILE A 419 -1.77 -7.17 -3.47
CA ILE A 419 -0.33 -6.86 -3.49
C ILE A 419 0.06 -6.21 -4.82
N LEU A 420 -0.33 -6.81 -5.95
CA LEU A 420 -0.02 -6.26 -7.28
C LEU A 420 -0.66 -4.89 -7.49
N PHE A 421 -1.95 -4.75 -7.14
CA PHE A 421 -2.66 -3.48 -7.23
C PHE A 421 -1.96 -2.36 -6.45
N PHE A 422 -1.51 -2.65 -5.22
CA PHE A 422 -0.82 -1.68 -4.37
C PHE A 422 0.52 -1.26 -4.98
N HIS A 423 1.33 -2.22 -5.43
CA HIS A 423 2.61 -1.92 -6.09
C HIS A 423 2.43 -1.08 -7.35
N ILE A 424 1.48 -1.44 -8.23
CA ILE A 424 1.21 -0.71 -9.47
C ILE A 424 0.74 0.73 -9.15
N THR A 425 -0.23 0.86 -8.25
CA THR A 425 -0.83 2.17 -7.92
C THR A 425 0.19 3.11 -7.27
N ILE A 426 0.96 2.61 -6.29
CA ILE A 426 1.92 3.43 -5.57
C ILE A 426 3.14 3.74 -6.44
N ASN A 427 3.67 2.78 -7.22
CA ASN A 427 4.80 3.04 -8.10
C ASN A 427 4.45 4.06 -9.19
N ILE A 428 3.34 3.86 -9.91
CA ILE A 428 2.92 4.84 -10.92
C ILE A 428 2.61 6.18 -10.23
N GLY A 429 1.88 6.15 -9.09
CA GLY A 429 1.55 7.33 -8.30
C GLY A 429 2.76 8.15 -7.86
N MET A 430 3.86 7.51 -7.44
CA MET A 430 5.08 8.23 -7.06
C MET A 430 5.81 8.82 -8.27
N THR A 431 5.82 8.15 -9.42
CA THR A 431 6.47 8.68 -10.63
C THR A 431 5.79 9.93 -11.19
N ILE A 432 4.46 10.05 -11.04
CA ILE A 432 3.69 11.23 -11.45
C ILE A 432 3.51 12.26 -10.31
N GLY A 433 4.01 11.96 -9.11
CA GLY A 433 3.97 12.87 -7.95
C GLY A 433 2.64 12.93 -7.20
N LEU A 434 1.77 11.91 -7.31
CA LEU A 434 0.53 11.79 -6.53
C LEU A 434 0.71 11.06 -5.19
N MET A 435 1.78 10.28 -5.05
CA MET A 435 2.08 9.48 -3.86
C MET A 435 3.52 9.75 -3.38
N PRO A 436 3.83 9.57 -2.09
CA PRO A 436 5.20 9.75 -1.60
C PRO A 436 6.13 8.72 -2.24
N VAL A 437 7.42 9.06 -2.36
CA VAL A 437 8.43 8.10 -2.81
C VAL A 437 8.67 7.09 -1.70
N ILE A 438 8.25 5.85 -1.91
CA ILE A 438 8.36 4.80 -0.89
C ILE A 438 9.39 3.73 -1.25
N GLY A 439 9.84 3.70 -2.51
CA GLY A 439 10.88 2.80 -2.99
C GLY A 439 10.35 1.37 -3.18
N ILE A 440 9.31 1.23 -4.01
CA ILE A 440 8.73 -0.07 -4.34
C ILE A 440 8.76 -0.31 -5.85
N PRO A 441 9.11 -1.52 -6.31
CA PRO A 441 9.21 -1.82 -7.73
C PRO A 441 7.84 -1.95 -8.40
N LEU A 442 7.78 -1.60 -9.69
CA LEU A 442 6.68 -1.90 -10.58
C LEU A 442 6.70 -3.40 -10.95
N PRO A 443 5.63 -4.17 -10.68
CA PRO A 443 5.66 -5.62 -10.85
C PRO A 443 5.99 -6.05 -12.28
N PHE A 444 6.87 -7.04 -12.42
CA PHE A 444 7.36 -7.60 -13.70
C PHE A 444 8.15 -6.64 -14.59
N PHE A 445 8.19 -5.35 -14.27
CA PHE A 445 8.66 -4.30 -15.15
C PHE A 445 9.96 -3.66 -14.67
N SER A 446 10.06 -3.34 -13.38
CA SER A 446 11.28 -2.79 -12.77
C SER A 446 12.43 -3.79 -12.74
N TYR A 447 13.66 -3.27 -12.78
CA TYR A 447 14.86 -4.05 -12.51
C TYR A 447 14.87 -4.58 -11.08
N GLY A 448 15.13 -5.88 -10.93
CA GLY A 448 15.26 -6.51 -9.61
C GLY A 448 15.01 -8.01 -9.66
N GLY A 449 16.01 -8.80 -9.27
CA GLY A 449 15.90 -10.27 -9.26
C GLY A 449 14.91 -10.78 -8.21
N SER A 450 15.05 -10.30 -6.97
CA SER A 450 14.17 -10.70 -5.84
C SER A 450 12.71 -10.33 -6.10
N SER A 451 12.45 -9.12 -6.58
CA SER A 451 11.08 -8.66 -6.87
C SER A 451 10.48 -9.43 -8.04
N LEU A 452 11.20 -9.61 -9.15
CA LEU A 452 10.74 -10.41 -10.29
C LEU A 452 10.39 -11.84 -9.86
N TRP A 453 11.28 -12.49 -9.10
CA TRP A 453 11.04 -13.84 -8.59
C TRP A 453 9.86 -13.91 -7.64
N SER A 454 9.76 -12.98 -6.69
CA SER A 454 8.64 -12.93 -5.75
C SER A 454 7.30 -12.76 -6.47
N PHE A 455 7.17 -11.77 -7.36
CA PHE A 455 5.93 -11.59 -8.12
C PHE A 455 5.61 -12.78 -9.02
N THR A 456 6.63 -13.43 -9.60
CA THR A 456 6.45 -14.64 -10.40
C THR A 456 5.93 -15.79 -9.53
N VAL A 457 6.54 -16.07 -8.38
CA VAL A 457 6.04 -17.10 -7.44
C VAL A 457 4.63 -16.77 -7.00
N LEU A 458 4.37 -15.52 -6.61
CA LEU A 458 3.07 -15.04 -6.16
C LEU A 458 1.97 -15.35 -7.19
N LEU A 459 2.19 -14.94 -8.45
CA LEU A 459 1.24 -15.12 -9.55
C LEU A 459 1.09 -16.59 -9.97
N PHE A 460 2.19 -17.32 -10.12
CA PHE A 460 2.14 -18.69 -10.64
C PHE A 460 1.63 -19.71 -9.62
N ILE A 461 1.77 -19.45 -8.31
CA ILE A 461 1.04 -20.23 -7.30
C ILE A 461 -0.47 -20.06 -7.50
N LEU A 462 -0.95 -18.84 -7.77
CA LEU A 462 -2.37 -18.62 -8.03
C LEU A 462 -2.84 -19.36 -9.27
N LEU A 463 -2.08 -19.28 -10.37
CA LEU A 463 -2.41 -20.00 -11.61
C LEU A 463 -2.39 -21.52 -11.40
N ARG A 464 -1.48 -22.05 -10.57
CA ARG A 464 -1.43 -23.47 -10.21
C ARG A 464 -2.65 -23.90 -9.39
N LEU A 465 -3.08 -23.08 -8.43
CA LEU A 465 -4.30 -23.30 -7.64
C LEU A 465 -5.55 -23.27 -8.54
N ASP A 466 -5.63 -22.32 -9.46
CA ASP A 466 -6.75 -22.15 -10.38
C ASP A 466 -6.86 -23.29 -11.40
N ALA A 467 -5.73 -23.77 -11.93
CA ALA A 467 -5.69 -24.92 -12.83
C ALA A 467 -6.19 -26.21 -12.16
N SER A 468 -6.15 -26.28 -10.83
CA SER A 468 -6.60 -27.44 -10.03
C SER A 468 -7.90 -27.17 -9.27
N ARG A 469 -8.65 -26.11 -9.62
CA ARG A 469 -9.86 -25.68 -8.90
C ARG A 469 -10.94 -26.76 -8.78
N PHE A 470 -10.97 -27.72 -9.70
CA PHE A 470 -11.90 -28.85 -9.67
C PHE A 470 -11.42 -30.02 -8.81
N GLU A 471 -10.11 -30.11 -8.53
CA GLU A 471 -9.53 -31.13 -7.64
C GLU A 471 -9.68 -30.73 -6.17
N LEU A 472 -9.59 -29.43 -5.87
CA LEU A 472 -9.68 -28.82 -4.54
C LEU A 472 -11.07 -28.90 -3.88
N LEU A 473 -12.05 -29.52 -4.54
CA LEU A 473 -13.39 -29.76 -4.00
C LEU A 473 -13.49 -31.03 -3.13
N ARG A 474 -12.41 -31.80 -3.02
CA ARG A 474 -12.40 -33.11 -2.36
C ARG A 474 -11.77 -33.11 -0.98
#